data_AF-A0A318I6K4-F1
#
_entry.id   AF-A0A318I6K4-F1
#
_cell.length_a   1.000
_cell.length_b   1.000
_cell.length_c   1.000
_cell.angle_alpha   90.00
_cell.angle_beta   90.00
_cell.angle_gamma   90.00
#
_symmetry.space_group_name_H-M   'P 1'
#
loop_
_entity.id
_entity.type
_entity.pdbx_description
1 polymer ?
#
loop_
_entity_poly.entity_id
_entity_poly.type
_entity_poly.pdbx_seq_one_letter_code
_entity_poly.pdbx_strand_id
1 'polypeptide(L)'
;MYKVFVNESPLILTNKLSDTANNKYFLLNGSAINEAIDALASKKLSEAFIYHPNSEEILKKFSKKIPLVVAAGGVVTNKEGKVLFIYRNDKWDLPKGKLDKGESIEECALREVEEETGVKGLKIENFLRTTYHLFKRNGTYKLKEVHWFAMKTNYKGVLVGETSEGIEKVKWKGPEKIKKALENSYANIRILFED
;
A
#
# COMPACT_ATOMS: atom_id res chain seq x y z
N MET A 1 -15.59 -0.48 6.09
CA MET A 1 -15.34 0.30 4.85
C MET A 1 -13.88 0.14 4.50
N TYR A 2 -13.56 -0.14 3.24
CA TYR A 2 -12.18 -0.29 2.78
C TYR A 2 -11.85 0.77 1.74
N LYS A 3 -10.65 1.34 1.81
CA LYS A 3 -10.13 2.28 0.82
C LYS A 3 -9.09 1.56 -0.02
N VAL A 4 -9.44 1.28 -1.28
CA VAL A 4 -8.55 0.66 -2.28
C VAL A 4 -8.11 1.75 -3.23
N PHE A 5 -6.82 1.87 -3.54
CA PHE A 5 -6.35 2.88 -4.50
C PHE A 5 -6.19 2.31 -5.91
N VAL A 6 -6.68 3.03 -6.92
CA VAL A 6 -6.36 2.83 -8.34
C VAL A 6 -5.53 4.03 -8.76
N ASN A 7 -4.21 3.84 -8.91
CA ASN A 7 -3.26 4.95 -9.00
C ASN A 7 -3.41 5.89 -7.79
N GLU A 8 -3.81 7.15 -8.00
CA GLU A 8 -4.05 8.13 -6.94
C GLU A 8 -5.53 8.21 -6.51
N SER A 9 -6.44 7.52 -7.22
CA SER A 9 -7.88 7.65 -7.03
C SER A 9 -8.44 6.58 -6.09
N PRO A 10 -9.23 6.94 -5.07
CA PRO A 10 -9.86 5.98 -4.19
C PRO A 10 -11.03 5.25 -4.86
N LEU A 11 -11.03 3.93 -4.70
CA LEU A 11 -12.16 3.02 -4.87
C LEU A 11 -12.61 2.56 -3.47
N ILE A 12 -13.74 3.05 -3.01
CA ILE A 12 -14.25 2.80 -1.66
C ILE A 12 -15.18 1.59 -1.67
N LEU A 13 -14.84 0.56 -0.89
CA LEU A 13 -15.73 -0.57 -0.64
C LEU A 13 -16.58 -0.25 0.60
N THR A 14 -17.89 -0.12 0.43
CA THR A 14 -18.79 0.35 1.48
C THR A 14 -20.14 -0.40 1.51
N ASN A 15 -20.74 -0.48 2.69
CA ASN A 15 -22.14 -0.90 2.89
C ASN A 15 -23.08 0.29 3.17
N LYS A 16 -22.56 1.51 3.08
CA LYS A 16 -23.32 2.75 3.27
C LYS A 16 -23.47 3.47 1.94
N LEU A 17 -24.71 3.80 1.59
CA LEU A 17 -25.01 4.77 0.55
C LEU A 17 -24.91 6.17 1.17
N SER A 18 -24.41 7.12 0.40
CA SER A 18 -24.32 8.53 0.78
C SER A 18 -25.25 9.33 -0.13
N ASP A 19 -25.93 10.31 0.45
CA ASP A 19 -26.92 11.15 -0.24
C ASP A 19 -26.27 12.23 -1.12
N THR A 20 -24.94 12.26 -1.25
CA THR A 20 -24.28 13.21 -2.15
C THR A 20 -24.50 12.81 -3.60
N ALA A 21 -25.19 13.67 -4.35
CA ALA A 21 -25.61 13.46 -5.75
C ALA A 21 -24.47 13.12 -6.73
N ASN A 22 -23.20 13.31 -6.34
CA ASN A 22 -22.03 13.11 -7.20
C ASN A 22 -21.31 11.76 -7.00
N ASN A 23 -21.74 10.90 -6.07
CA ASN A 23 -21.07 9.62 -5.83
C ASN A 23 -21.49 8.59 -6.89
N LYS A 24 -20.54 8.07 -7.67
CA LYS A 24 -20.80 6.97 -8.61
C LYS A 24 -20.63 5.61 -7.92
N TYR A 25 -21.74 4.91 -7.73
CA TYR A 25 -21.79 3.57 -7.16
C TYR A 25 -21.80 2.48 -8.23
N PHE A 26 -21.11 1.39 -7.94
CA PHE A 26 -21.01 0.21 -8.77
C PHE A 26 -21.37 -1.04 -7.95
N LEU A 27 -21.94 -2.03 -8.62
CA LEU A 27 -22.24 -3.32 -8.01
C LEU A 27 -20.98 -4.16 -7.80
N LEU A 28 -20.97 -5.01 -6.77
CA LEU A 28 -19.90 -5.98 -6.56
C LEU A 28 -20.06 -7.18 -7.51
N ASN A 29 -19.78 -6.95 -8.80
CA ASN A 29 -19.67 -7.97 -9.84
C ASN A 29 -18.50 -7.67 -10.77
N GLY A 30 -18.04 -8.67 -11.54
CA GLY A 30 -16.82 -8.53 -12.34
C GLY A 30 -16.85 -7.38 -13.35
N SER A 31 -17.97 -7.21 -14.08
CA SER A 31 -18.09 -6.17 -15.09
C SER A 31 -18.10 -4.76 -14.49
N ALA A 32 -18.91 -4.55 -13.45
CA ALA A 32 -19.04 -3.26 -12.80
C ALA A 32 -17.76 -2.85 -12.03
N ILE A 33 -17.06 -3.82 -11.43
CA ILE A 33 -15.75 -3.58 -10.81
C ILE A 33 -14.74 -3.11 -11.87
N ASN A 34 -14.67 -3.79 -13.02
CA ASN A 34 -13.75 -3.38 -14.10
C ASN A 34 -14.10 -1.99 -14.66
N GLU A 35 -15.38 -1.68 -14.86
CA GLU A 35 -15.81 -0.34 -15.29
C GLU A 35 -15.35 0.73 -14.29
N ALA A 36 -15.52 0.49 -12.99
CA ALA A 36 -15.06 1.42 -11.95
C ALA A 36 -13.54 1.62 -12.00
N ILE A 37 -12.78 0.52 -12.10
CA ILE A 37 -11.32 0.56 -12.16
C ILE A 37 -10.85 1.32 -13.41
N ASP A 38 -11.42 1.03 -14.58
CA ASP A 38 -11.04 1.68 -15.84
C ASP A 38 -11.40 3.17 -15.83
N ALA A 39 -12.55 3.54 -15.25
CA ALA A 39 -12.95 4.93 -15.09
C ALA A 39 -11.99 5.71 -14.16
N LEU A 40 -11.53 5.10 -13.07
CA LEU A 40 -10.53 5.71 -12.18
C LEU A 40 -9.15 5.77 -12.86
N ALA A 41 -8.71 4.68 -13.48
CA ALA A 41 -7.40 4.60 -14.14
C ALA A 41 -7.26 5.60 -15.30
N SER A 42 -8.36 5.83 -16.05
CA SER A 42 -8.43 6.83 -17.13
C SER A 42 -8.76 8.25 -16.66
N LYS A 43 -8.86 8.49 -15.33
CA LYS A 43 -9.22 9.78 -14.71
C LYS A 43 -10.59 10.33 -15.12
N LYS A 44 -11.49 9.49 -15.64
CA LYS A 44 -12.90 9.86 -15.86
C LYS A 44 -13.65 10.08 -14.55
N LEU A 45 -13.19 9.41 -13.49
CA LEU A 45 -13.65 9.60 -12.12
C LEU A 45 -12.45 9.92 -11.22
N SER A 46 -12.66 10.82 -10.26
CA SER A 46 -11.69 11.05 -9.18
C SER A 46 -11.85 10.06 -8.03
N GLU A 47 -13.06 9.53 -7.82
CA GLU A 47 -13.43 8.54 -6.80
C GLU A 47 -14.57 7.66 -7.31
N ALA A 48 -14.65 6.41 -6.83
CA ALA A 48 -15.76 5.51 -7.10
C ALA A 48 -16.08 4.62 -5.89
N PHE A 49 -17.29 4.07 -5.84
CA PHE A 49 -17.77 3.25 -4.74
C PHE A 49 -18.21 1.88 -5.22
N ILE A 50 -17.74 0.81 -4.59
CA ILE A 50 -18.35 -0.52 -4.73
C ILE A 50 -19.26 -0.74 -3.52
N TYR A 51 -20.55 -0.95 -3.77
CA TYR A 51 -21.52 -1.22 -2.73
C TYR A 51 -21.73 -2.72 -2.50
N HIS A 52 -21.80 -3.13 -1.23
CA HIS A 52 -22.33 -4.42 -0.82
C HIS A 52 -22.99 -4.30 0.55
N PRO A 53 -24.20 -4.85 0.78
CA PRO A 53 -24.95 -4.64 2.02
C PRO A 53 -24.26 -5.23 3.25
N ASN A 54 -23.52 -6.33 3.09
CA ASN A 54 -22.74 -6.93 4.17
C ASN A 54 -21.28 -6.44 4.11
N SER A 55 -20.87 -5.67 5.12
CA SER A 55 -19.51 -5.11 5.23
C SER A 55 -18.44 -6.13 5.59
N GLU A 56 -18.77 -7.23 6.25
CA GLU A 56 -17.81 -8.28 6.63
C GLU A 56 -17.42 -9.13 5.41
N GLU A 57 -18.34 -9.28 4.45
CA GLU A 57 -18.10 -10.06 3.24
C GLU A 57 -17.51 -9.26 2.08
N ILE A 58 -17.57 -7.91 2.13
CA ILE A 58 -17.30 -7.08 0.96
C ILE A 58 -15.88 -7.27 0.41
N LEU A 59 -14.86 -7.28 1.28
CA LEU A 59 -13.48 -7.48 0.86
C LEU A 59 -13.27 -8.90 0.32
N LYS A 60 -13.81 -9.92 1.01
CA LYS A 60 -13.74 -11.33 0.60
C LYS A 60 -14.41 -11.56 -0.76
N LYS A 61 -15.55 -10.92 -1.02
CA LYS A 61 -16.25 -11.03 -2.31
C LYS A 61 -15.51 -10.25 -3.41
N PHE A 62 -14.95 -9.09 -3.09
CA PHE A 62 -14.14 -8.31 -4.02
C PHE A 62 -12.87 -9.07 -4.42
N SER A 63 -12.16 -9.68 -3.46
CA SER A 63 -10.93 -10.45 -3.73
C SER A 63 -11.16 -11.76 -4.47
N LYS A 64 -12.39 -12.30 -4.47
CA LYS A 64 -12.79 -13.39 -5.38
C LYS A 64 -12.93 -12.95 -6.84
N LYS A 65 -13.14 -11.66 -7.10
CA LYS A 65 -13.26 -11.09 -8.46
C LYS A 65 -11.94 -10.52 -8.95
N ILE A 66 -11.14 -9.96 -8.03
CA ILE A 66 -9.82 -9.38 -8.31
C ILE A 66 -8.78 -10.16 -7.50
N PRO A 67 -7.90 -10.96 -8.13
CA PRO A 67 -6.94 -11.80 -7.43
C PRO A 67 -6.12 -11.04 -6.38
N LEU A 68 -6.05 -11.61 -5.18
CA LEU A 68 -5.34 -11.03 -4.04
C LEU A 68 -3.85 -11.36 -4.08
N VAL A 69 -3.02 -10.38 -3.75
CA VAL A 69 -1.59 -10.54 -3.46
C VAL A 69 -1.34 -9.92 -2.09
N VAL A 70 -0.94 -10.76 -1.13
CA VAL A 70 -0.61 -10.32 0.23
C VAL A 70 0.86 -9.92 0.27
N ALA A 71 1.14 -8.84 0.98
CA ALA A 71 2.44 -8.22 1.14
C ALA A 71 2.58 -7.66 2.55
N ALA A 72 3.81 -7.46 2.99
CA ALA A 72 4.09 -6.81 4.26
C ALA A 72 5.33 -5.91 4.17
N GLY A 73 5.42 -4.94 5.08
CA GLY A 73 6.53 -4.00 5.11
C GLY A 73 6.54 -3.12 6.35
N GLY A 74 7.45 -2.14 6.38
CA GLY A 74 7.76 -1.40 7.60
C GLY A 74 7.82 0.12 7.43
N VAL A 75 7.22 0.84 8.38
CA VAL A 75 7.64 2.21 8.73
C VAL A 75 8.78 2.08 9.72
N VAL A 76 10.01 2.10 9.21
CA VAL A 76 11.21 1.85 10.02
C VAL A 76 11.77 3.15 10.55
N THR A 77 12.02 3.23 11.85
CA THR A 77 12.72 4.34 12.50
C THR A 77 14.13 3.95 12.95
N ASN A 78 15.08 4.88 12.81
CA ASN A 78 16.41 4.74 13.41
C ASN A 78 16.49 5.43 14.78
N LYS A 79 17.64 5.33 15.47
CA LYS A 79 17.87 6.00 16.79
C LYS A 79 17.69 7.52 16.79
N GLU A 80 17.75 8.17 15.63
CA GLU A 80 17.56 9.62 15.50
C GLU A 80 16.10 9.99 15.21
N GLY A 81 15.17 9.02 15.22
CA GLY A 81 13.78 9.23 14.86
C GLY A 81 13.55 9.50 13.36
N LYS A 82 14.52 9.20 12.50
CA LYS A 82 14.38 9.32 11.04
C LYS A 82 13.71 8.06 10.49
N VAL A 83 12.86 8.24 9.47
CA VAL A 83 12.12 7.16 8.81
C VAL A 83 12.85 6.70 7.54
N LEU A 84 12.89 5.39 7.31
CA LEU A 84 13.47 4.77 6.12
C LEU A 84 12.52 4.90 4.92
N PHE A 85 13.03 5.41 3.81
CA PHE A 85 12.30 5.50 2.54
C PHE A 85 13.11 4.87 1.41
N ILE A 86 12.40 4.27 0.46
CA ILE A 86 12.94 3.80 -0.82
C ILE A 86 12.42 4.69 -1.95
N TYR A 87 13.18 4.79 -3.04
CA TYR A 87 12.80 5.52 -4.26
C TYR A 87 12.81 4.57 -5.46
N ARG A 88 11.68 4.46 -6.15
CA ARG A 88 11.50 3.65 -7.36
C ARG A 88 10.36 4.22 -8.20
N ASN A 89 10.39 4.00 -9.52
CA ASN A 89 9.35 4.47 -10.44
C ASN A 89 9.02 5.96 -10.25
N ASP A 90 10.07 6.78 -10.12
CA ASP A 90 10.03 8.21 -9.87
C ASP A 90 9.32 8.67 -8.57
N LYS A 91 8.94 7.75 -7.68
CA LYS A 91 8.22 8.05 -6.43
C LYS A 91 8.96 7.58 -5.18
N TRP A 92 8.76 8.32 -4.09
CA TRP A 92 9.13 7.83 -2.76
C TRP A 92 8.08 6.85 -2.24
N ASP A 93 8.55 5.77 -1.64
CA ASP A 93 7.76 4.66 -1.12
C ASP A 93 8.41 4.15 0.18
N LEU A 94 7.73 3.23 0.84
CA LEU A 94 8.24 2.51 2.00
C LEU A 94 8.56 1.07 1.62
N PRO A 95 9.55 0.45 2.30
CA PRO A 95 9.96 -0.90 1.98
C PRO A 95 8.87 -1.93 2.31
N LYS A 96 8.57 -2.78 1.33
CA LYS A 96 7.56 -3.85 1.39
C LYS A 96 7.72 -4.81 0.21
N GLY A 97 7.37 -6.06 0.42
CA GLY A 97 7.20 -7.00 -0.67
C GLY A 97 6.26 -8.13 -0.33
N LYS A 98 6.35 -9.22 -1.09
CA LYS A 98 5.28 -10.21 -1.17
C LYS A 98 5.45 -11.26 -0.08
N LEU A 99 4.33 -11.70 0.50
CA LEU A 99 4.32 -12.84 1.40
C LEU A 99 4.70 -14.13 0.67
N ASP A 100 5.70 -14.82 1.22
CA ASP A 100 6.11 -16.14 0.73
C ASP A 100 5.36 -17.29 1.41
N LYS A 101 5.37 -18.45 0.77
CA LYS A 101 4.60 -19.59 1.26
C LYS A 101 5.20 -20.13 2.57
N GLY A 102 4.38 -20.14 3.61
CA GLY A 102 4.77 -20.66 4.93
C GLY A 102 5.40 -19.60 5.84
N GLU A 103 5.55 -18.38 5.36
CA GLU A 103 6.03 -17.22 6.12
C GLU A 103 4.86 -16.54 6.86
N SER A 104 5.10 -16.05 8.08
CA SER A 104 4.17 -15.15 8.78
C SER A 104 4.21 -13.73 8.20
N ILE A 105 3.20 -12.93 8.50
CA ILE A 105 3.14 -11.54 8.01
C ILE A 105 4.27 -10.69 8.59
N GLU A 106 4.63 -10.94 9.86
CA GLU A 106 5.73 -10.31 10.57
C GLU A 106 7.09 -10.70 9.99
N GLU A 107 7.32 -11.98 9.71
CA GLU A 107 8.55 -12.46 9.06
C GLU A 107 8.73 -11.84 7.68
N CYS A 108 7.66 -11.82 6.87
CA CYS A 108 7.65 -11.15 5.57
C CYS A 108 8.04 -9.69 5.68
N ALA A 109 7.45 -8.97 6.63
CA ALA A 109 7.73 -7.55 6.80
C ALA A 109 9.21 -7.31 7.15
N LEU A 110 9.79 -8.13 8.03
CA LEU A 110 11.21 -8.01 8.42
C LEU A 110 12.15 -8.36 7.26
N ARG A 111 11.90 -9.48 6.57
CA ARG A 111 12.70 -9.94 5.43
C ARG A 111 12.71 -8.91 4.31
N GLU A 112 11.54 -8.47 3.87
CA GLU A 112 11.39 -7.52 2.76
C GLU A 112 12.09 -6.18 3.04
N VAL A 113 12.00 -5.69 4.28
CA VAL A 113 12.71 -4.48 4.67
C VAL A 113 14.22 -4.70 4.63
N GLU A 114 14.73 -5.83 5.10
CA GLU A 114 16.15 -6.14 5.04
C GLU A 114 16.65 -6.30 3.59
N GLU A 115 15.90 -7.01 2.75
CA GLU A 115 16.23 -7.25 1.33
C GLU A 115 16.21 -5.96 0.51
N GLU A 116 15.14 -5.15 0.60
CA GLU A 116 15.00 -3.93 -0.22
C GLU A 116 15.96 -2.80 0.20
N THR A 117 16.56 -2.86 1.41
CA THR A 117 17.27 -1.71 2.00
C THR A 117 18.65 -1.99 2.59
N GLY A 118 19.00 -3.26 2.81
CA GLY A 118 20.23 -3.69 3.49
C GLY A 118 20.26 -3.39 5.00
N VAL A 119 19.16 -2.90 5.58
CA VAL A 119 19.06 -2.60 7.02
C VAL A 119 18.97 -3.89 7.83
N LYS A 120 19.72 -3.95 8.93
CA LYS A 120 19.77 -5.13 9.82
C LYS A 120 19.24 -4.85 11.21
N GLY A 121 18.98 -5.91 11.98
CA GLY A 121 18.62 -5.79 13.40
C GLY A 121 17.29 -5.07 13.63
N LEU A 122 16.35 -5.26 12.70
CA LEU A 122 14.99 -4.74 12.77
C LEU A 122 14.22 -5.41 13.92
N LYS A 123 13.35 -4.64 14.55
CA LYS A 123 12.39 -5.14 15.52
C LYS A 123 11.03 -4.50 15.24
N ILE A 124 9.99 -5.32 15.14
CA ILE A 124 8.60 -4.85 15.11
C ILE A 124 8.24 -4.30 16.48
N GLU A 125 7.62 -3.12 16.50
CA GLU A 125 7.06 -2.51 17.71
C GLU A 125 5.56 -2.78 17.80
N ASN A 126 4.83 -2.56 16.71
CA ASN A 126 3.40 -2.84 16.63
C ASN A 126 2.92 -2.89 15.17
N PHE A 127 1.75 -3.47 14.96
CA PHE A 127 1.00 -3.32 13.71
C PHE A 127 0.47 -1.89 13.59
N LEU A 128 0.57 -1.31 12.39
CA LEU A 128 0.04 0.02 12.07
C LEU A 128 -1.33 -0.09 11.42
N ARG A 129 -1.37 -0.56 10.17
CA ARG A 129 -2.60 -0.72 9.41
C ARG A 129 -2.38 -1.57 8.17
N THR A 130 -3.49 -2.01 7.57
CA THR A 130 -3.49 -2.60 6.23
C THR A 130 -3.88 -1.56 5.20
N THR A 131 -3.17 -1.52 4.06
CA THR A 131 -3.50 -0.68 2.90
C THR A 131 -3.81 -1.54 1.69
N TYR A 132 -4.63 -1.01 0.78
CA TYR A 132 -5.06 -1.71 -0.41
C TYR A 132 -4.84 -0.86 -1.65
N HIS A 133 -4.27 -1.45 -2.69
CA HIS A 133 -4.18 -0.80 -4.00
C HIS A 133 -4.26 -1.83 -5.11
N LEU A 134 -4.71 -1.39 -6.28
CA LEU A 134 -4.71 -2.19 -7.48
C LEU A 134 -3.43 -1.92 -8.27
N PHE A 135 -2.87 -2.99 -8.81
CA PHE A 135 -1.82 -2.92 -9.80
C PHE A 135 -2.15 -3.86 -10.95
N LYS A 136 -1.61 -3.56 -12.13
CA LYS A 136 -1.82 -4.35 -13.33
C LYS A 136 -0.54 -5.11 -13.66
N ARG A 137 -0.64 -6.43 -13.83
CA ARG A 137 0.47 -7.28 -14.29
C ARG A 137 -0.07 -8.25 -15.33
N ASN A 138 0.60 -8.32 -16.48
CA ASN A 138 0.20 -9.15 -17.63
C ASN A 138 -1.25 -8.90 -18.06
N GLY A 139 -1.68 -7.63 -18.11
CA GLY A 139 -3.04 -7.26 -18.52
C GLY A 139 -4.13 -7.40 -17.44
N THR A 140 -3.84 -8.06 -16.31
CA THR A 140 -4.83 -8.36 -15.27
C THR A 140 -4.61 -7.51 -14.03
N TYR A 141 -5.69 -6.91 -13.51
CA TYR A 141 -5.67 -6.22 -12.22
C TYR A 141 -5.58 -7.21 -11.07
N LYS A 142 -4.79 -6.86 -10.07
CA LYS A 142 -4.65 -7.60 -8.81
C LYS A 142 -4.80 -6.63 -7.65
N LEU A 143 -5.42 -7.11 -6.59
CA LEU A 143 -5.54 -6.39 -5.33
C LEU A 143 -4.30 -6.69 -4.51
N LYS A 144 -3.48 -5.68 -4.25
CA LYS A 144 -2.38 -5.78 -3.29
C LYS A 144 -2.88 -5.36 -1.92
N GLU A 145 -2.85 -6.28 -0.97
CA GLU A 145 -3.12 -6.07 0.45
C GLU A 145 -1.77 -6.00 1.16
N VAL A 146 -1.44 -4.85 1.76
CA VAL A 146 -0.15 -4.64 2.42
C VAL A 146 -0.37 -4.40 3.91
N HIS A 147 0.24 -5.26 4.73
CA HIS A 147 0.30 -5.11 6.18
C HIS A 147 1.53 -4.28 6.57
N TRP A 148 1.31 -3.18 7.29
CA TRP A 148 2.38 -2.28 7.71
C TRP A 148 2.64 -2.39 9.20
N PHE A 149 3.91 -2.43 9.57
CA PHE A 149 4.36 -2.43 10.96
C PHE A 149 5.21 -1.20 11.26
N ALA A 150 5.11 -0.71 12.48
CA ALA A 150 6.11 0.16 13.05
C ALA A 150 7.32 -0.71 13.40
N MET A 151 8.50 -0.29 12.95
CA MET A 151 9.74 -1.00 13.22
C MET A 151 10.81 -0.05 13.69
N LYS A 152 11.77 -0.57 14.46
CA LYS A 152 12.98 0.14 14.84
C LYS A 152 14.23 -0.64 14.51
N THR A 153 15.33 0.09 14.30
CA THR A 153 16.66 -0.48 14.18
C THR A 153 17.72 0.42 14.80
N ASN A 154 18.81 -0.20 15.23
CA ASN A 154 20.04 0.48 15.65
C ASN A 154 21.11 0.49 14.56
N TYR A 155 20.78 0.04 13.34
CA TYR A 155 21.71 -0.08 12.22
C TYR A 155 22.29 1.28 11.80
N LYS A 156 23.61 1.32 11.64
CA LYS A 156 24.38 2.51 11.20
C LYS A 156 25.20 2.25 9.94
N GLY A 157 25.02 1.09 9.31
CA GLY A 157 25.77 0.70 8.12
C GLY A 157 25.23 1.36 6.85
N VAL A 158 25.78 0.91 5.73
CA VAL A 158 25.41 1.41 4.39
C VAL A 158 24.05 0.87 4.00
N LEU A 159 23.17 1.75 3.51
CA LEU A 159 21.91 1.36 2.91
C LEU A 159 22.16 0.92 1.47
N VAL A 160 21.63 -0.23 1.09
CA VAL A 160 21.77 -0.81 -0.25
C VAL A 160 20.38 -1.10 -0.77
N GLY A 161 20.00 -0.44 -1.86
CA GLY A 161 18.71 -0.69 -2.51
C GLY A 161 18.77 -1.94 -3.37
N GLU A 162 17.71 -2.74 -3.36
CA GLU A 162 17.62 -3.92 -4.22
C GLU A 162 17.34 -3.51 -5.67
N THR A 163 18.38 -3.60 -6.51
CA THR A 163 18.32 -3.10 -7.90
C THR A 163 17.42 -3.93 -8.80
N SER A 164 17.25 -5.24 -8.54
CA SER A 164 16.34 -6.08 -9.32
C SER A 164 14.86 -5.71 -9.13
N GLU A 165 14.55 -5.05 -8.01
CA GLU A 165 13.24 -4.48 -7.68
C GLU A 165 13.05 -3.04 -8.20
N GLY A 166 14.08 -2.49 -8.88
CA GLY A 166 14.09 -1.11 -9.38
C GLY A 166 14.27 -0.05 -8.30
N ILE A 167 14.81 -0.42 -7.13
CA ILE A 167 15.08 0.54 -6.06
C ILE A 167 16.36 1.31 -6.36
N GLU A 168 16.21 2.61 -6.64
CA GLU A 168 17.32 3.48 -7.00
C GLU A 168 17.99 4.13 -5.80
N LYS A 169 17.20 4.42 -4.74
CA LYS A 169 17.70 5.12 -3.55
C LYS A 169 17.04 4.58 -2.30
N VAL A 170 17.83 4.47 -1.24
CA VAL A 170 17.37 4.20 0.12
C VAL A 170 17.89 5.30 1.02
N LYS A 171 17.01 5.97 1.78
CA LYS A 171 17.38 7.15 2.59
C LYS A 171 16.63 7.20 3.91
N TRP A 172 17.35 7.52 4.98
CA TRP A 172 16.77 8.03 6.22
C TRP A 172 16.27 9.48 6.03
N LYS A 173 15.02 9.75 6.40
CA LYS A 173 14.39 11.07 6.30
C LYS A 173 13.89 11.53 7.67
N GLY A 174 14.31 12.72 8.09
CA GLY A 174 13.74 13.40 9.25
C GLY A 174 12.44 14.13 8.89
N PRO A 175 11.75 14.74 9.88
CA PRO A 175 10.38 15.27 9.73
C PRO A 175 10.14 16.15 8.48
N GLU A 176 11.00 17.12 8.21
CA GLU A 176 10.84 18.00 7.03
C GLU A 176 11.03 17.23 5.70
N LYS A 177 11.98 16.29 5.66
CA LYS A 177 12.25 15.48 4.47
C LYS A 177 11.16 14.44 4.26
N ILE A 178 10.47 14.00 5.32
CA ILE A 178 9.29 13.14 5.23
C ILE A 178 8.18 13.90 4.51
N LYS A 179 7.83 15.12 4.96
CA LYS A 179 6.81 15.94 4.29
C LYS A 179 7.06 16.08 2.79
N LYS A 180 8.29 16.46 2.41
CA LYS A 180 8.72 16.56 0.99
C LYS A 180 8.68 15.23 0.24
N ALA A 181 9.00 14.12 0.90
CA ALA A 181 8.93 12.80 0.26
C ALA A 181 7.48 12.40 -0.02
N LEU A 182 6.57 12.67 0.94
CA LEU A 182 5.15 12.35 0.84
C LEU A 182 4.44 13.15 -0.27
N GLU A 183 4.88 14.38 -0.56
CA GLU A 183 4.43 15.14 -1.74
C GLU A 183 4.64 14.37 -3.05
N ASN A 184 5.70 13.53 -3.11
CA ASN A 184 6.01 12.65 -4.23
C ASN A 184 5.87 11.16 -3.87
N SER A 185 4.87 10.83 -3.06
CA SER A 185 4.50 9.44 -2.75
C SER A 185 3.10 9.11 -3.26
N TYR A 186 2.83 7.83 -3.46
CA TYR A 186 1.48 7.36 -3.76
C TYR A 186 0.52 7.64 -2.61
N ALA A 187 -0.76 7.90 -2.92
CA ALA A 187 -1.80 8.15 -1.91
C ALA A 187 -1.88 7.06 -0.81
N ASN A 188 -1.69 5.79 -1.17
CA ASN A 188 -1.69 4.68 -0.19
C ASN A 188 -0.52 4.71 0.80
N ILE A 189 0.57 5.44 0.49
CA ILE A 189 1.69 5.65 1.40
C ILE A 189 1.44 6.87 2.29
N ARG A 190 0.87 7.94 1.74
CA ARG A 190 0.54 9.17 2.48
C ARG A 190 -0.37 8.89 3.68
N ILE A 191 -1.37 8.03 3.51
CA ILE A 191 -2.30 7.64 4.58
C ILE A 191 -1.65 6.91 5.76
N LEU A 192 -0.39 6.48 5.68
CA LEU A 192 0.34 5.89 6.82
C LEU A 192 0.84 6.97 7.79
N PHE A 193 0.82 8.23 7.38
CA PHE A 193 1.30 9.38 8.14
C PHE A 193 0.17 10.38 8.45
N GLU A 194 -1.08 9.99 8.17
CA GLU A 194 -2.29 10.73 8.50
C GLU A 194 -2.94 10.09 9.75
N ASP A 195 -3.50 10.92 10.63
CA ASP A 195 -4.24 10.49 11.83
C ASP A 195 -5.59 9.82 11.50
#